data_AF-A0A7Y4ZTM1-F1
#
_entry.id   AF-A0A7Y4ZTM1-F1
#
_cell.length_a   1.000
_cell.length_b   1.000
_cell.length_c   1.000
_cell.angle_alpha   90.00
_cell.angle_beta   90.00
_cell.angle_gamma   90.00
#
_symmetry.space_group_name_H-M   'P 1'
#
loop_
_entity.id
_entity.type
_entity.pdbx_description
1 polymer ?
#
loop_
_entity_poly.entity_id
_entity_poly.type
_entity_poly.pdbx_seq_one_letter_code
_entity_poly.pdbx_strand_id
1 'polypeptide(L)'
;MTAEAAPETKEPAAGEEAPPASAAPAKVPALWVAGVVAFVGLAELVLHVGQVSARDPGADYATLAATVRKEQKSDDLVVFAPLWTDPVGRQAFGDLATLDRAAFSDVTRYPRAFEVSRGGARHPDLLSFRVEAEEHAGDLTLRRLVNPAPETIVDDLLRHVGAGLEVSRHHASGKDDVCPFTAGGAQAGPWDPSRPAQYYGCPGASVGVIVLVDAGYRPRRCLFAPPFGGSDALRLRFHDVTFGKAIVGHHGLHRVHEQQKTGAPVSTAFGVDAETPDGKIAERELGRVTHREGDGWTGFRVEVPPALVGQKGDLFADVTTAGASRYYCFEATTR
;
A
#
# COMPACT_ATOMS: atom_id res chain seq x y z
N MET A 1 -29.08 14.56 -64.31
CA MET A 1 -29.33 14.01 -65.66
C MET A 1 -29.51 12.50 -65.52
N THR A 2 -30.70 12.00 -65.86
CA THR A 2 -31.07 10.62 -66.27
C THR A 2 -30.73 9.46 -65.31
N ALA A 3 -31.55 8.46 -65.04
CA ALA A 3 -32.89 8.02 -65.45
C ALA A 3 -33.33 7.01 -64.36
N GLU A 4 -34.53 7.07 -63.79
CA GLU A 4 -35.80 6.48 -64.26
C GLU A 4 -35.66 5.05 -64.83
N ALA A 5 -35.93 4.06 -63.98
CA ALA A 5 -36.27 2.69 -64.36
C ALA A 5 -37.52 2.24 -63.57
N ALA A 6 -38.49 1.73 -64.31
CA ALA A 6 -39.85 1.41 -63.89
C ALA A 6 -39.95 0.21 -62.92
N PRO A 7 -41.03 0.10 -62.13
CA PRO A 7 -41.19 -0.96 -61.15
C PRO A 7 -41.79 -2.24 -61.76
N GLU A 8 -41.23 -3.37 -61.34
CA GLU A 8 -41.70 -4.72 -61.65
C GLU A 8 -42.80 -5.12 -60.66
N THR A 9 -43.98 -5.42 -61.19
CA THR A 9 -45.16 -5.93 -60.46
C THR A 9 -44.88 -7.32 -59.87
N LYS A 10 -44.89 -7.43 -58.54
CA LYS A 10 -44.80 -8.70 -57.81
C LYS A 10 -46.17 -9.07 -57.24
N GLU A 11 -46.66 -10.23 -57.66
CA GLU A 11 -47.88 -10.89 -57.21
C GLU A 11 -47.81 -11.22 -55.70
N PRO A 12 -48.87 -10.98 -54.90
CA PRO A 12 -48.86 -11.30 -53.49
C PRO A 12 -49.02 -12.80 -53.25
N ALA A 13 -48.03 -13.41 -52.61
CA ALA A 13 -48.10 -14.76 -52.08
C ALA A 13 -49.05 -14.81 -50.87
N ALA A 14 -49.91 -15.83 -50.89
CA ALA A 14 -50.91 -16.12 -49.87
C ALA A 14 -50.29 -16.62 -48.56
N GLY A 15 -50.91 -16.24 -47.44
CA GLY A 15 -50.94 -17.03 -46.21
C GLY A 15 -49.88 -16.71 -45.17
N GLU A 16 -49.97 -15.55 -44.51
CA GLU A 16 -49.29 -15.30 -43.24
C GLU A 16 -50.29 -15.54 -42.10
N GLU A 17 -50.15 -16.69 -41.45
CA GLU A 17 -50.94 -17.14 -40.30
C GLU A 17 -50.60 -16.24 -39.09
N ALA A 18 -51.60 -15.54 -38.55
CA ALA A 18 -51.40 -14.55 -37.50
C ALA A 18 -50.80 -15.19 -36.23
N PRO A 19 -49.79 -14.57 -35.60
CA PRO A 19 -49.22 -15.06 -34.35
C PRO A 19 -50.29 -15.10 -33.24
N PRO A 20 -50.24 -16.11 -32.35
CA PRO A 20 -51.20 -16.22 -31.25
C PRO A 20 -51.15 -14.96 -30.38
N ALA A 21 -52.32 -14.41 -30.08
CA ALA A 21 -52.48 -13.20 -29.29
C ALA A 21 -51.71 -13.31 -27.97
N SER A 22 -50.70 -12.44 -27.80
CA SER A 22 -49.96 -12.27 -26.56
C SER A 22 -50.95 -11.98 -25.43
N ALA A 23 -51.08 -12.91 -24.48
CA ALA A 23 -51.93 -12.73 -23.31
C ALA A 23 -51.52 -11.44 -22.57
N ALA A 24 -52.50 -10.57 -22.30
CA ALA A 24 -52.26 -9.34 -21.57
C ALA A 24 -51.71 -9.67 -20.16
N PRO A 25 -50.66 -8.98 -19.68
CA PRO A 25 -50.12 -9.24 -18.35
C PRO A 25 -51.20 -8.98 -17.29
N ALA A 26 -51.41 -9.95 -16.40
CA ALA A 26 -52.34 -9.81 -15.29
C ALA A 26 -51.96 -8.58 -14.45
N LYS A 27 -52.92 -7.67 -14.24
CA LYS A 27 -52.72 -6.48 -13.41
C LYS A 27 -52.61 -6.92 -11.95
N VAL A 28 -51.39 -6.98 -11.42
CA VAL A 28 -51.17 -7.17 -9.99
C VAL A 28 -51.64 -5.90 -9.27
N PRO A 29 -52.59 -5.98 -8.33
CA PRO A 29 -53.07 -4.80 -7.60
C PRO A 29 -51.93 -4.15 -6.80
N ALA A 30 -51.77 -2.84 -6.93
CA ALA A 30 -50.67 -2.08 -6.31
C ALA A 30 -50.59 -2.25 -4.78
N LEU A 31 -51.73 -2.49 -4.12
CA LEU A 31 -51.82 -2.80 -2.68
C LEU A 31 -51.10 -4.10 -2.30
N TRP A 32 -51.15 -5.12 -3.15
CA TRP A 32 -50.42 -6.37 -2.92
C TRP A 32 -48.92 -6.16 -3.05
N VAL A 33 -48.47 -5.40 -4.05
CA VAL A 33 -47.06 -5.06 -4.22
C VAL A 33 -46.55 -4.26 -3.00
N ALA A 34 -47.31 -3.25 -2.56
CA ALA A 34 -46.96 -2.46 -1.38
C ALA A 34 -46.90 -3.31 -0.10
N GLY A 35 -47.86 -4.24 0.08
CA GLY A 35 -47.86 -5.16 1.22
C GLY A 35 -46.66 -6.12 1.23
N VAL A 36 -46.30 -6.67 0.07
CA VAL A 36 -45.12 -7.54 -0.07
C VAL A 36 -43.84 -6.76 0.22
N VAL A 37 -43.68 -5.55 -0.30
CA VAL A 37 -42.50 -4.70 -0.05
C VAL A 37 -42.38 -4.36 1.43
N ALA A 38 -43.48 -3.97 2.09
CA ALA A 38 -43.48 -3.68 3.52
C ALA A 38 -43.13 -4.91 4.37
N PHE A 39 -43.67 -6.08 4.01
CA PHE A 39 -43.35 -7.33 4.69
C PHE A 39 -41.88 -7.72 4.54
N VAL A 40 -41.32 -7.65 3.33
CA VAL A 40 -39.89 -7.92 3.09
C VAL A 40 -39.03 -6.95 3.86
N GLY A 41 -39.37 -5.65 3.88
CA GLY A 41 -38.64 -4.66 4.66
C GLY A 41 -38.66 -4.94 6.17
N LEU A 42 -39.80 -5.38 6.71
CA LEU A 42 -39.91 -5.76 8.12
C LEU A 42 -39.12 -7.05 8.43
N ALA A 43 -39.17 -8.04 7.54
CA ALA A 43 -38.43 -9.29 7.68
C ALA A 43 -36.91 -9.04 7.65
N GLU A 44 -36.43 -8.25 6.69
CA GLU A 44 -35.03 -7.80 6.61
C GLU A 44 -34.62 -7.04 7.89
N LEU A 45 -35.47 -6.13 8.39
CA LEU A 45 -35.17 -5.40 9.62
C LEU A 45 -35.05 -6.35 10.83
N VAL A 46 -35.95 -7.32 10.99
CA VAL A 46 -35.91 -8.29 12.09
C VAL A 46 -34.67 -9.18 11.98
N LEU A 47 -34.34 -9.65 10.78
CA LEU A 47 -33.11 -10.43 10.53
C LEU A 47 -31.86 -9.60 10.81
N HIS A 48 -31.84 -8.34 10.39
CA HIS A 48 -30.73 -7.42 10.65
C HIS A 48 -30.57 -7.15 12.14
N VAL A 49 -31.66 -6.84 12.86
CA VAL A 49 -31.67 -6.68 14.31
C VAL A 49 -31.15 -7.95 14.98
N GLY A 50 -31.62 -9.13 14.57
CA GLY A 50 -31.08 -10.40 15.08
C GLY A 50 -29.58 -10.56 14.84
N GLN A 51 -29.09 -10.18 13.66
CA GLN A 51 -27.67 -10.22 13.30
C GLN A 51 -26.82 -9.23 14.11
N VAL A 52 -27.30 -8.01 14.37
CA VAL A 52 -26.51 -6.97 15.06
C VAL A 52 -26.64 -7.00 16.58
N SER A 53 -27.76 -7.52 17.12
CA SER A 53 -28.02 -7.53 18.57
C SER A 53 -27.40 -8.71 19.30
N ALA A 54 -27.14 -9.81 18.58
CA ALA A 54 -26.75 -11.07 19.22
C ALA A 54 -25.33 -11.05 19.81
N ARG A 55 -24.46 -10.12 19.38
CA ARG A 55 -23.07 -10.02 19.86
C ARG A 55 -22.62 -8.56 19.83
N ASP A 56 -21.82 -8.17 20.81
CA ASP A 56 -21.06 -6.93 20.78
C ASP A 56 -19.64 -7.24 20.25
N PRO A 57 -19.35 -6.97 18.96
CA PRO A 57 -18.01 -7.21 18.41
C PRO A 57 -16.94 -6.41 19.16
N GLY A 58 -17.31 -5.27 19.76
CA GLY A 58 -16.39 -4.44 20.54
C GLY A 58 -15.85 -5.17 21.77
N ALA A 59 -16.71 -5.90 22.49
CA ALA A 59 -16.32 -6.70 23.65
C ALA A 59 -15.37 -7.85 23.28
N ASP A 60 -15.60 -8.50 22.14
CA ASP A 60 -14.73 -9.56 21.63
C ASP A 60 -13.34 -9.02 21.28
N TYR A 61 -13.27 -7.89 20.55
CA TYR A 61 -12.00 -7.22 20.24
C TYR A 61 -11.27 -6.76 21.51
N ALA A 62 -11.99 -6.18 22.48
CA ALA A 62 -11.40 -5.72 23.75
C ALA A 62 -10.81 -6.89 24.56
N THR A 63 -11.48 -8.04 24.55
CA THR A 63 -10.99 -9.26 25.19
C THR A 63 -9.68 -9.72 24.57
N LEU A 64 -9.62 -9.85 23.25
CA LEU A 64 -8.38 -10.26 22.55
C LEU A 64 -7.27 -9.21 22.67
N ALA A 65 -7.60 -7.92 22.63
CA ALA A 65 -6.62 -6.84 22.84
C ALA A 65 -6.00 -6.91 24.24
N ALA A 66 -6.79 -7.26 25.27
CA ALA A 66 -6.27 -7.46 26.62
C ALA A 66 -5.32 -8.66 26.71
N THR A 67 -5.56 -9.74 25.97
CA THR A 67 -4.61 -10.86 25.84
C THR A 67 -3.32 -10.41 25.17
N VAL A 68 -3.40 -9.77 23.99
CA VAL A 68 -2.22 -9.33 23.24
C VAL A 68 -1.38 -8.35 24.06
N ARG A 69 -2.00 -7.41 24.79
CA ARG A 69 -1.29 -6.45 25.64
C ARG A 69 -0.43 -7.10 26.73
N LYS A 70 -0.79 -8.30 27.21
CA LYS A 70 -0.01 -9.01 28.25
C LYS A 70 1.22 -9.72 27.69
N GLU A 71 1.20 -10.10 26.42
CA GLU A 71 2.22 -10.97 25.83
C GLU A 71 3.08 -10.29 24.76
N GLN A 72 2.60 -9.19 24.20
CA GLN A 72 3.23 -8.49 23.08
C GLN A 72 4.59 -7.92 23.49
N LYS A 73 5.57 -8.11 22.60
CA LYS A 73 6.88 -7.44 22.61
C LYS A 73 6.90 -6.30 21.58
N SER A 74 7.90 -5.44 21.69
CA SER A 74 8.08 -4.29 20.79
C SER A 74 8.20 -4.70 19.32
N ASP A 75 8.79 -5.85 19.04
CA ASP A 75 9.08 -6.43 17.72
C ASP A 75 8.02 -7.41 17.21
N ASP A 76 6.89 -7.56 17.91
CA ASP A 76 5.78 -8.38 17.40
C ASP A 76 4.88 -7.58 16.47
N LEU A 77 4.40 -8.24 15.42
CA LEU A 77 3.38 -7.72 14.53
C LEU A 77 1.97 -7.99 15.07
N VAL A 78 1.02 -7.09 14.81
CA VAL A 78 -0.42 -7.33 15.02
C VAL A 78 -1.13 -7.05 13.71
N VAL A 79 -1.86 -8.05 13.18
CA VAL A 79 -2.63 -7.91 11.94
C VAL A 79 -4.05 -8.42 12.11
N PHE A 80 -4.91 -8.02 11.17
CA PHE A 80 -6.32 -8.40 11.15
C PHE A 80 -6.66 -9.13 9.85
N ALA A 81 -7.48 -10.18 9.96
CA ALA A 81 -7.93 -10.99 8.83
C ALA A 81 -9.46 -11.22 8.89
N PRO A 82 -10.17 -11.15 7.76
CA PRO A 82 -9.72 -10.72 6.43
C PRO A 82 -9.34 -9.22 6.42
N LEU A 83 -8.60 -8.78 5.40
CA LEU A 83 -7.99 -7.43 5.34
C LEU A 83 -8.98 -6.27 5.58
N TRP A 84 -10.24 -6.41 5.18
CA TRP A 84 -11.26 -5.37 5.40
C TRP A 84 -11.59 -5.12 6.88
N THR A 85 -11.21 -6.03 7.79
CA THR A 85 -11.38 -5.85 9.24
C THR A 85 -10.33 -4.95 9.87
N ASP A 86 -9.23 -4.65 9.17
CA ASP A 86 -8.10 -3.87 9.70
C ASP A 86 -8.50 -2.53 10.35
N PRO A 87 -9.33 -1.66 9.73
CA PRO A 87 -9.70 -0.38 10.34
C PRO A 87 -10.43 -0.55 11.69
N VAL A 88 -11.33 -1.53 11.78
CA VAL A 88 -12.09 -1.83 13.01
C VAL A 88 -11.15 -2.41 14.07
N GLY A 89 -10.28 -3.34 13.66
CA GLY A 89 -9.29 -3.95 14.53
C GLY A 89 -8.34 -2.91 15.13
N ARG A 90 -7.77 -2.02 14.31
CA ARG A 90 -6.89 -0.94 14.77
C ARG A 90 -7.58 0.04 15.71
N GLN A 91 -8.83 0.39 15.42
CA GLN A 91 -9.61 1.23 16.33
C GLN A 91 -9.76 0.58 17.71
N ALA A 92 -10.00 -0.73 17.77
CA ALA A 92 -10.18 -1.44 19.04
C ALA A 92 -8.86 -1.76 19.76
N PHE A 93 -7.79 -2.07 19.01
CA PHE A 93 -6.48 -2.43 19.56
C PHE A 93 -5.64 -1.20 19.94
N GLY A 94 -5.92 -0.04 19.36
CA GLY A 94 -5.33 1.25 19.71
C GLY A 94 -3.80 1.22 19.64
N ASP A 95 -3.17 1.37 20.82
CA ASP A 95 -1.72 1.43 21.00
C ASP A 95 -0.98 0.16 20.56
N LEU A 96 -1.64 -0.99 20.55
CA LEU A 96 -1.05 -2.26 20.11
C LEU A 96 -0.81 -2.29 18.58
N ALA A 97 -1.61 -1.54 17.83
CA ALA A 97 -1.56 -1.46 16.37
C ALA A 97 -0.97 -0.11 15.93
N THR A 98 0.27 0.16 16.37
CA THR A 98 1.02 1.37 16.00
C THR A 98 1.12 1.56 14.48
N LEU A 99 1.41 2.78 14.04
CA LEU A 99 1.55 3.09 12.61
C LEU A 99 2.57 2.17 11.91
N ASP A 100 3.71 1.89 12.56
CA ASP A 100 4.75 1.01 12.03
C ASP A 100 4.27 -0.43 11.82
N ARG A 101 3.38 -0.91 12.71
CA ARG A 101 2.79 -2.25 12.64
C ARG A 101 1.59 -2.32 11.70
N ALA A 102 0.83 -1.24 11.59
CA ALA A 102 -0.36 -1.16 10.74
C ALA A 102 -0.01 -0.98 9.26
N ALA A 103 1.05 -0.23 8.97
CA ALA A 103 1.45 0.15 7.62
C ALA A 103 2.75 -0.55 7.18
N PHE A 104 2.92 -1.81 7.62
CA PHE A 104 4.10 -2.61 7.30
C PHE A 104 4.19 -2.93 5.80
N SER A 105 5.43 -3.01 5.32
CA SER A 105 5.75 -3.46 3.96
C SER A 105 6.24 -4.91 3.94
N ASP A 106 6.95 -5.31 4.99
CA ASP A 106 7.62 -6.61 5.08
C ASP A 106 7.31 -7.32 6.40
N VAL A 107 6.83 -8.55 6.32
CA VAL A 107 6.58 -9.41 7.49
C VAL A 107 7.84 -10.11 8.00
N THR A 108 8.88 -10.25 7.18
CA THR A 108 10.10 -11.01 7.53
C THR A 108 10.86 -10.40 8.70
N ARG A 109 10.74 -9.08 8.93
CA ARG A 109 11.37 -8.39 10.07
C ARG A 109 10.77 -8.75 11.44
N TYR A 110 9.60 -9.37 11.47
CA TYR A 110 8.89 -9.68 12.70
C TYR A 110 9.13 -11.13 13.10
N PRO A 111 9.74 -11.40 14.28
CA PRO A 111 9.93 -12.76 14.76
C PRO A 111 8.61 -13.47 15.07
N ARG A 112 7.60 -12.71 15.49
CA ARG A 112 6.26 -13.22 15.82
C ARG A 112 5.18 -12.28 15.33
N ALA A 113 3.99 -12.82 15.15
CA ALA A 113 2.79 -12.06 14.82
C ALA A 113 1.61 -12.53 15.67
N PHE A 114 0.70 -11.59 15.96
CA PHE A 114 -0.64 -11.85 16.43
C PHE A 114 -1.62 -11.57 15.29
N GLU A 115 -2.30 -12.60 14.79
CA GLU A 115 -3.34 -12.48 13.77
C GLU A 115 -4.70 -12.55 14.45
N VAL A 116 -5.47 -11.47 14.39
CA VAL A 116 -6.87 -11.46 14.83
C VAL A 116 -7.73 -11.70 13.60
N SER A 117 -8.32 -12.88 13.52
CA SER A 117 -9.12 -13.30 12.37
C SER A 117 -10.61 -13.39 12.69
N ARG A 118 -11.45 -13.14 11.69
CA ARG A 118 -12.90 -13.39 11.74
C ARG A 118 -13.28 -14.50 10.76
N GLY A 119 -14.11 -15.43 11.21
CA GLY A 119 -14.65 -16.50 10.36
C GLY A 119 -13.58 -17.43 9.76
N GLY A 120 -12.47 -17.64 10.48
CA GLY A 120 -11.39 -18.53 10.06
C GLY A 120 -10.50 -17.97 8.94
N ALA A 121 -10.68 -16.71 8.53
CA ALA A 121 -9.81 -16.08 7.55
C ALA A 121 -8.33 -16.05 8.00
N ARG A 122 -7.42 -15.99 7.02
CA ARG A 122 -5.97 -15.87 7.25
C ARG A 122 -5.42 -14.65 6.54
N HIS A 123 -4.42 -14.00 7.13
CA HIS A 123 -3.70 -12.91 6.50
C HIS A 123 -2.76 -13.48 5.42
N PRO A 124 -2.83 -13.02 4.16
CA PRO A 124 -2.06 -13.63 3.06
C PRO A 124 -0.55 -13.60 3.30
N ASP A 125 -0.03 -12.53 3.88
CA ASP A 125 1.41 -12.40 4.16
C ASP A 125 1.90 -13.32 5.31
N LEU A 126 1.00 -13.91 6.11
CA LEU A 126 1.36 -14.76 7.25
C LEU A 126 1.10 -16.25 7.02
N LEU A 127 0.83 -16.65 5.78
CA LEU A 127 0.56 -18.06 5.45
C LEU A 127 1.77 -18.98 5.69
N SER A 128 2.99 -18.45 5.57
CA SER A 128 4.22 -19.18 5.87
C SER A 128 4.55 -19.26 7.36
N PHE A 129 3.88 -18.46 8.20
CA PHE A 129 4.14 -18.45 9.63
C PHE A 129 3.48 -19.66 10.29
N ARG A 130 4.17 -20.26 11.26
CA ARG A 130 3.63 -21.39 12.02
C ARG A 130 2.75 -20.88 13.14
N VAL A 131 1.53 -21.41 13.24
CA VAL A 131 0.63 -21.15 14.37
C VAL A 131 1.14 -21.90 15.59
N GLU A 132 1.37 -21.19 16.70
CA GLU A 132 1.81 -21.79 17.98
C GLU A 132 0.68 -21.88 19.00
N ALA A 133 -0.25 -20.93 18.97
CA ALA A 133 -1.42 -20.93 19.85
C ALA A 133 -2.60 -20.27 19.15
N GLU A 134 -3.81 -20.69 19.54
CA GLU A 134 -5.07 -20.08 19.12
C GLU A 134 -5.97 -19.84 20.34
N GLU A 135 -6.62 -18.69 20.36
CA GLU A 135 -7.61 -18.29 21.37
C GLU A 135 -8.83 -17.69 20.68
N HIS A 136 -10.01 -17.85 21.29
CA HIS A 136 -11.28 -17.41 20.70
C HIS A 136 -11.99 -16.39 21.60
N ALA A 137 -12.61 -15.40 20.97
CA ALA A 137 -13.58 -14.51 21.59
C ALA A 137 -14.72 -14.27 20.59
N GLY A 138 -15.88 -14.86 20.86
CA GLY A 138 -17.01 -14.85 19.93
C GLY A 138 -16.63 -15.45 18.57
N ASP A 139 -16.80 -14.68 17.49
CA ASP A 139 -16.43 -15.08 16.11
C ASP A 139 -14.99 -14.73 15.74
N LEU A 140 -14.24 -14.11 16.67
CA LEU A 140 -12.85 -13.76 16.47
C LEU A 140 -11.94 -14.89 16.98
N THR A 141 -10.86 -15.11 16.24
CA THR A 141 -9.79 -16.03 16.61
C THR A 141 -8.48 -15.27 16.62
N LEU A 142 -7.82 -15.20 17.77
CA LEU A 142 -6.46 -14.72 17.93
C LEU A 142 -5.50 -15.89 17.70
N ARG A 143 -4.65 -15.78 16.68
CA ARG A 143 -3.54 -16.71 16.47
C ARG A 143 -2.24 -16.04 16.87
N ARG A 144 -1.41 -16.78 17.60
CA ARG A 144 -0.01 -16.43 17.84
C ARG A 144 0.83 -17.22 16.85
N LEU A 145 1.59 -16.51 16.03
CA LEU A 145 2.37 -17.10 14.96
C LEU A 145 3.84 -16.78 15.14
N VAL A 146 4.69 -17.72 14.72
CA VAL A 146 6.14 -17.56 14.67
C VAL A 146 6.63 -17.59 13.24
N ASN A 147 7.50 -16.63 12.93
CA ASN A 147 8.18 -16.54 11.66
C ASN A 147 9.25 -17.64 11.60
N PRO A 148 9.24 -18.54 10.59
CA PRO A 148 10.24 -19.58 10.48
C PRO A 148 11.64 -19.06 10.12
N ALA A 149 11.74 -17.85 9.56
CA ALA A 149 13.00 -17.26 9.11
C ALA A 149 12.97 -15.72 9.27
N PRO A 150 13.03 -15.21 10.52
CA PRO A 150 13.04 -13.78 10.74
C PRO A 150 14.36 -13.14 10.27
N GLU A 151 14.25 -12.01 9.59
CA GLU A 151 15.40 -11.22 9.17
C GLU A 151 15.65 -10.07 10.14
N THR A 152 16.89 -9.92 10.60
CA THR A 152 17.27 -8.84 11.52
C THR A 152 17.54 -7.57 10.73
N ILE A 153 16.97 -6.45 11.18
CA ILE A 153 17.26 -5.13 10.63
C ILE A 153 18.49 -4.57 11.32
N VAL A 154 19.50 -4.26 10.52
CA VAL A 154 20.73 -3.58 10.96
C VAL A 154 20.47 -2.08 11.08
N ASP A 155 19.85 -1.48 10.05
CA ASP A 155 19.47 -0.07 10.02
C ASP A 155 18.17 0.14 9.22
N ASP A 156 17.40 1.16 9.57
CA ASP A 156 16.10 1.49 8.94
C ASP A 156 16.17 2.91 8.39
N LEU A 157 16.17 3.05 7.06
CA LEU A 157 16.38 4.36 6.41
C LEU A 157 15.28 5.37 6.76
N LEU A 158 14.08 4.92 7.17
CA LEU A 158 13.03 5.84 7.60
C LEU A 158 13.36 6.51 8.94
N ARG A 159 14.28 5.96 9.74
CA ARG A 159 14.74 6.59 11.01
C ARG A 159 15.70 7.75 10.79
N HIS A 160 16.28 7.86 9.59
CA HIS A 160 17.22 8.92 9.23
C HIS A 160 16.52 10.21 8.79
N VAL A 161 15.22 10.15 8.48
CA VAL A 161 14.44 11.34 8.08
C VAL A 161 14.48 12.41 9.17
N GLY A 162 14.90 13.62 8.81
CA GLY A 162 15.22 14.70 9.74
C GLY A 162 16.73 14.94 9.81
N ALA A 163 17.36 14.62 10.93
CA ALA A 163 18.76 14.97 11.16
C ALA A 163 19.77 14.08 10.38
N GLY A 164 19.37 12.88 9.95
CA GLY A 164 20.26 11.91 9.27
C GLY A 164 20.06 11.84 7.75
N LEU A 165 19.25 12.73 7.18
CA LEU A 165 18.93 12.73 5.74
C LEU A 165 19.11 14.13 5.17
N GLU A 166 19.89 14.22 4.10
CA GLU A 166 19.92 15.36 3.20
C GLU A 166 19.11 15.03 1.93
N VAL A 167 18.32 16.00 1.48
CA VAL A 167 17.51 15.87 0.26
C VAL A 167 17.89 16.99 -0.69
N SER A 168 18.19 16.66 -1.94
CA SER A 168 18.56 17.65 -2.95
C SER A 168 17.98 17.31 -4.33
N ARG A 169 17.88 18.34 -5.18
CA ARG A 169 17.78 18.16 -6.62
C ARG A 169 19.18 18.01 -7.17
N HIS A 170 19.49 16.81 -7.66
CA HIS A 170 20.75 16.52 -8.33
C HIS A 170 20.59 16.73 -9.83
N HIS A 171 21.27 17.74 -10.36
CA HIS A 171 21.24 18.09 -11.78
C HIS A 171 22.17 17.19 -12.58
N ALA A 172 21.86 16.94 -13.86
CA ALA A 172 22.75 16.21 -14.76
C ALA A 172 24.14 16.87 -14.94
N SER A 173 24.28 18.15 -14.58
CA SER A 173 25.55 18.88 -14.54
C SER A 173 26.43 18.55 -13.32
N GLY A 174 25.93 17.76 -12.37
CA GLY A 174 26.60 17.41 -11.12
C GLY A 174 26.41 18.44 -10.00
N LYS A 175 25.57 19.46 -10.19
CA LYS A 175 25.21 20.43 -9.15
C LYS A 175 24.08 19.88 -8.27
N ASP A 176 24.13 20.14 -6.97
CA ASP A 176 23.03 19.89 -6.03
C ASP A 176 22.36 21.18 -5.56
N ASP A 177 21.02 21.21 -5.62
CA ASP A 177 20.20 22.23 -4.94
C ASP A 177 19.49 21.57 -3.75
N VAL A 178 19.94 21.88 -2.54
CA VAL A 178 19.42 21.30 -1.29
C VAL A 178 17.99 21.74 -1.03
N CYS A 179 17.11 20.78 -0.72
CA CYS A 179 15.74 21.03 -0.28
C CYS A 179 15.70 21.27 1.24
N PRO A 180 15.23 22.43 1.73
CA PRO A 180 15.22 22.72 3.16
C PRO A 180 14.26 21.82 3.94
N PHE A 181 14.71 21.35 5.11
CA PHE A 181 13.87 20.64 6.07
C PHE A 181 12.93 21.60 6.79
N THR A 182 11.67 21.18 6.96
CA THR A 182 10.61 21.91 7.64
C THR A 182 9.92 20.98 8.64
N ALA A 183 9.71 21.47 9.86
CA ALA A 183 8.90 20.82 10.89
C ALA A 183 7.71 21.72 11.25
N GLY A 184 6.49 21.18 11.21
CA GLY A 184 5.25 21.91 11.44
C GLY A 184 4.05 20.97 11.59
N GLY A 185 2.84 21.49 11.36
CA GLY A 185 1.62 20.68 11.37
C GLY A 185 1.48 19.84 10.10
N ALA A 186 1.03 18.58 10.25
CA ALA A 186 0.66 17.76 9.11
C ALA A 186 -0.54 18.38 8.36
N GLN A 187 -0.54 18.27 7.03
CA GLN A 187 -1.62 18.78 6.19
C GLN A 187 -2.12 17.65 5.29
N ALA A 188 -3.41 17.35 5.34
CA ALA A 188 -4.04 16.39 4.44
C ALA A 188 -4.93 17.14 3.45
N GLY A 189 -4.75 16.86 2.16
CA GLY A 189 -5.67 17.26 1.11
C GLY A 189 -6.66 16.12 0.81
N PRO A 190 -7.78 16.41 0.12
CA PRO A 190 -8.74 15.39 -0.26
C PRO A 190 -8.22 14.40 -1.33
N TRP A 191 -7.21 14.79 -2.13
CA TRP A 191 -6.76 14.01 -3.30
C TRP A 191 -5.25 13.78 -3.41
N ASP A 192 -4.44 14.59 -2.72
CA ASP A 192 -2.99 14.47 -2.73
C ASP A 192 -2.48 13.70 -1.51
N PRO A 193 -1.30 13.04 -1.61
CA PRO A 193 -0.62 12.51 -0.44
C PRO A 193 -0.53 13.58 0.65
N SER A 194 -0.81 13.18 1.89
CA SER A 194 -0.69 14.10 3.02
C SER A 194 0.74 14.63 3.10
N ARG A 195 0.88 15.93 3.33
CA ARG A 195 2.16 16.52 3.70
C ARG A 195 2.42 16.18 5.17
N PRO A 196 3.48 15.39 5.46
CA PRO A 196 3.77 15.02 6.83
C PRO A 196 4.20 16.25 7.64
N ALA A 197 4.11 16.15 8.97
CA ALA A 197 4.54 17.20 9.88
C ALA A 197 6.03 17.56 9.70
N GLN A 198 6.85 16.60 9.28
CA GLN A 198 8.27 16.77 9.02
C GLN A 198 8.54 16.40 7.56
N TYR A 199 9.05 17.34 6.78
CA TYR A 199 9.31 17.15 5.35
C TYR A 199 10.42 18.06 4.83
N TYR A 200 10.97 17.72 3.67
CA TYR A 200 11.88 18.56 2.89
C TYR A 200 11.09 19.22 1.77
N GLY A 201 11.15 20.55 1.68
CA GLY A 201 10.43 21.32 0.67
C GLY A 201 11.24 21.44 -0.62
N CYS A 202 10.94 20.61 -1.61
CA CYS A 202 11.57 20.68 -2.92
C CYS A 202 10.71 21.47 -3.92
N PRO A 203 11.27 22.00 -5.02
CA PRO A 203 10.48 22.62 -6.08
C PRO A 203 9.38 21.68 -6.61
N GLY A 204 8.12 22.02 -6.36
CA GLY A 204 6.96 21.26 -6.84
C GLY A 204 6.59 20.02 -6.03
N ALA A 205 7.31 19.69 -4.95
CA ALA A 205 6.99 18.51 -4.12
C ALA A 205 7.54 18.60 -2.69
N SER A 206 7.00 17.79 -1.79
CA SER A 206 7.54 17.56 -0.46
C SER A 206 8.09 16.14 -0.36
N VAL A 207 9.23 15.95 0.31
CA VAL A 207 9.80 14.64 0.61
C VAL A 207 9.69 14.38 2.11
N GLY A 208 9.23 13.21 2.52
CA GLY A 208 9.08 12.88 3.94
C GLY A 208 8.37 11.55 4.17
N VAL A 209 8.33 11.09 5.43
CA VAL A 209 7.63 9.84 5.76
C VAL A 209 6.12 10.04 5.72
N ILE A 210 5.44 9.27 4.90
CA ILE A 210 3.97 9.25 4.81
C ILE A 210 3.43 7.83 4.98
N VAL A 211 2.10 7.72 5.01
CA VAL A 211 1.40 6.46 4.75
C VAL A 211 0.75 6.55 3.38
N LEU A 212 1.30 5.81 2.43
CA LEU A 212 0.75 5.68 1.08
C LEU A 212 -0.36 4.63 1.08
N VAL A 213 -1.42 4.85 0.30
CA VAL A 213 -2.41 3.81 -0.01
C VAL A 213 -2.02 3.15 -1.33
N ASP A 214 -1.72 1.84 -1.27
CA ASP A 214 -1.36 1.07 -2.45
C ASP A 214 -2.58 0.70 -3.32
N ALA A 215 -2.33 0.02 -4.44
CA ALA A 215 -3.39 -0.42 -5.36
C ALA A 215 -4.42 -1.38 -4.72
N GLY A 216 -4.03 -2.11 -3.67
CA GLY A 216 -4.87 -2.99 -2.87
C GLY A 216 -5.51 -2.32 -1.66
N TYR A 217 -5.46 -0.99 -1.57
CA TYR A 217 -5.95 -0.18 -0.44
C TYR A 217 -5.27 -0.53 0.90
N ARG A 218 -4.05 -1.06 0.87
CA ARG A 218 -3.27 -1.29 2.09
C ARG A 218 -2.44 -0.05 2.42
N PRO A 219 -2.36 0.33 3.71
CA PRO A 219 -1.48 1.41 4.13
C PRO A 219 -0.01 0.95 4.07
N ARG A 220 0.87 1.79 3.52
CA ARG A 220 2.31 1.54 3.40
C ARG A 220 3.08 2.72 3.97
N ARG A 221 3.81 2.51 5.06
CA ARG A 221 4.68 3.52 5.64
C ARG A 221 5.97 3.57 4.84
N CYS A 222 6.28 4.72 4.24
CA CYS A 222 7.38 4.85 3.31
C CYS A 222 7.85 6.32 3.22
N LEU A 223 9.03 6.51 2.63
CA LEU A 223 9.56 7.81 2.27
C LEU A 223 8.96 8.24 0.94
N PHE A 224 8.10 9.27 0.97
CA PHE A 224 7.55 9.88 -0.23
C PHE A 224 8.65 10.64 -0.96
N ALA A 225 8.98 10.19 -2.16
CA ALA A 225 10.15 10.64 -2.91
C ALA A 225 9.78 10.85 -4.39
N PRO A 226 8.90 11.81 -4.71
CA PRO A 226 8.49 12.05 -6.09
C PRO A 226 9.69 12.56 -6.93
N PRO A 227 10.04 11.90 -8.05
CA PRO A 227 11.14 12.37 -8.90
C PRO A 227 10.78 13.71 -9.58
N PHE A 228 11.78 14.52 -9.91
CA PHE A 228 11.57 15.79 -10.62
C PHE A 228 11.11 15.63 -12.07
N GLY A 229 11.46 14.49 -12.71
CA GLY A 229 11.23 14.25 -14.13
C GLY A 229 12.36 14.80 -15.01
N GLY A 230 12.43 14.33 -16.25
CA GLY A 230 13.49 14.71 -17.19
C GLY A 230 14.85 14.10 -16.82
N SER A 231 15.90 14.92 -16.79
CA SER A 231 17.29 14.50 -16.54
C SER A 231 17.74 14.60 -15.09
N ASP A 232 16.95 15.23 -14.22
CA ASP A 232 17.36 15.50 -12.85
C ASP A 232 16.88 14.39 -11.91
N ALA A 233 17.68 14.12 -10.88
CA ALA A 233 17.35 13.16 -9.84
C ALA A 233 16.87 13.88 -8.57
N LEU A 234 15.92 13.26 -7.87
CA LEU A 234 15.74 13.53 -6.46
C LEU A 234 16.75 12.68 -5.70
N ARG A 235 17.76 13.32 -5.11
CA ARG A 235 18.82 12.66 -4.36
C ARG A 235 18.50 12.68 -2.87
N LEU A 236 18.62 11.52 -2.25
CA LEU A 236 18.39 11.28 -0.84
C LEU A 236 19.69 10.72 -0.25
N ARG A 237 20.42 11.52 0.53
CA ARG A 237 21.69 11.13 1.14
C ARG A 237 21.48 10.87 2.63
N PHE A 238 21.51 9.60 3.00
CA PHE A 238 21.38 9.10 4.37
C PHE A 238 22.78 9.02 5.00
N HIS A 239 22.97 9.71 6.11
CA HIS A 239 24.26 9.78 6.80
C HIS A 239 24.41 8.68 7.85
N ASP A 240 25.64 8.25 8.10
CA ASP A 240 25.98 7.30 9.18
C ASP A 240 25.17 5.98 9.15
N VAL A 241 24.78 5.51 7.96
CA VAL A 241 24.03 4.26 7.78
C VAL A 241 24.92 3.07 8.12
N THR A 242 24.42 2.17 8.97
CA THR A 242 25.10 0.91 9.25
C THR A 242 24.77 -0.12 8.18
N PHE A 243 25.77 -0.57 7.43
CA PHE A 243 25.54 -1.46 6.29
C PHE A 243 25.40 -2.92 6.74
N GLY A 244 24.32 -3.55 6.27
CA GLY A 244 24.13 -5.00 6.29
C GLY A 244 24.74 -5.66 5.05
N LYS A 245 24.40 -6.93 4.83
CA LYS A 245 24.70 -7.69 3.61
C LYS A 245 23.89 -7.22 2.40
N ALA A 246 22.70 -6.66 2.62
CA ALA A 246 21.89 -6.09 1.56
C ALA A 246 21.06 -4.91 2.03
N ILE A 247 20.63 -4.10 1.06
CA ILE A 247 19.54 -3.14 1.18
C ILE A 247 18.28 -3.85 0.69
N VAL A 248 17.31 -4.03 1.59
CA VAL A 248 16.03 -4.69 1.31
C VAL A 248 14.92 -3.71 1.58
N GLY A 249 13.99 -3.59 0.65
CA GLY A 249 12.92 -2.62 0.75
C GLY A 249 11.74 -2.93 -0.16
N HIS A 250 10.79 -2.03 -0.16
CA HIS A 250 9.64 -2.06 -1.04
C HIS A 250 9.42 -0.69 -1.64
N HIS A 251 8.86 -0.67 -2.84
CA HIS A 251 8.48 0.57 -3.50
C HIS A 251 7.16 0.44 -4.24
N GLY A 252 6.58 1.58 -4.57
CA GLY A 252 5.38 1.64 -5.37
C GLY A 252 4.95 3.06 -5.66
N LEU A 253 3.88 3.16 -6.46
CA LEU A 253 3.23 4.43 -6.75
C LEU A 253 1.92 4.54 -5.96
N HIS A 254 1.47 5.76 -5.75
CA HIS A 254 0.11 6.01 -5.28
C HIS A 254 -0.92 5.33 -6.20
N ARG A 255 -2.01 4.81 -5.61
CA ARG A 255 -3.09 4.09 -6.31
C ARG A 255 -3.51 4.72 -7.65
N VAL A 256 -3.66 6.05 -7.70
CA VAL A 256 -4.08 6.76 -8.92
C VAL A 256 -3.10 6.53 -10.07
N HIS A 257 -1.79 6.58 -9.78
CA HIS A 257 -0.74 6.34 -10.77
C HIS A 257 -0.59 4.86 -11.10
N GLU A 258 -0.76 3.96 -10.13
CA GLU A 258 -0.77 2.50 -10.38
C GLU A 258 -1.88 2.07 -11.35
N GLN A 259 -3.04 2.70 -11.27
CA GLN A 259 -4.22 2.31 -12.03
C GLN A 259 -4.23 2.83 -13.47
N GLN A 260 -3.51 3.93 -13.76
CA GLN A 260 -3.52 4.54 -15.10
C GLN A 260 -2.73 3.73 -16.13
N LYS A 261 -1.57 3.18 -15.75
CA LYS A 261 -0.69 2.35 -16.61
C LYS A 261 -0.22 3.05 -17.89
N THR A 262 0.07 4.34 -17.83
CA THR A 262 0.46 5.17 -18.97
C THR A 262 1.75 5.99 -18.77
N GLY A 263 2.25 6.11 -17.54
CA GLY A 263 3.44 6.90 -17.26
C GLY A 263 4.76 6.14 -17.37
N ALA A 264 5.85 6.91 -17.31
CA ALA A 264 7.20 6.37 -17.37
C ALA A 264 7.56 5.64 -16.05
N PRO A 265 8.38 4.58 -16.11
CA PRO A 265 8.90 3.92 -14.91
C PRO A 265 9.66 4.90 -14.00
N VAL A 266 9.67 4.60 -12.70
CA VAL A 266 10.50 5.29 -11.72
C VAL A 266 11.66 4.38 -11.34
N SER A 267 12.89 4.89 -11.36
CA SER A 267 14.08 4.15 -10.94
C SER A 267 14.67 4.74 -9.68
N THR A 268 15.17 3.88 -8.79
CA THR A 268 15.97 4.27 -7.63
C THR A 268 17.31 3.59 -7.71
N ALA A 269 18.38 4.38 -7.83
CA ALA A 269 19.76 3.90 -7.78
C ALA A 269 20.32 4.12 -6.39
N PHE A 270 20.82 3.06 -5.75
CA PHE A 270 21.47 3.12 -4.46
C PHE A 270 22.98 3.13 -4.66
N GLY A 271 23.68 3.98 -3.92
CA GLY A 271 25.13 4.07 -4.01
C GLY A 271 25.76 4.61 -2.73
N VAL A 272 27.08 4.57 -2.68
CA VAL A 272 27.88 5.08 -1.57
C VAL A 272 29.02 5.94 -2.09
N ASP A 273 29.54 6.81 -1.25
CA ASP A 273 30.83 7.44 -1.48
C ASP A 273 31.95 6.42 -1.20
N ALA A 274 32.84 6.23 -2.17
CA ALA A 274 33.96 5.30 -2.07
C ALA A 274 35.27 5.99 -2.42
N GLU A 275 36.32 5.72 -1.65
CA GLU A 275 37.67 6.18 -1.98
C GLU A 275 38.21 5.39 -3.19
N THR A 276 38.66 6.12 -4.20
CA THR A 276 39.30 5.59 -5.40
C THR A 276 40.78 5.30 -5.13
N PRO A 277 41.47 4.49 -5.97
CA PRO A 277 42.89 4.21 -5.78
C PRO A 277 43.82 5.44 -5.76
N ASP A 278 43.38 6.57 -6.34
CA ASP A 278 44.08 7.87 -6.31
C ASP A 278 43.71 8.74 -5.09
N GLY A 279 43.01 8.19 -4.10
CA GLY A 279 42.65 8.86 -2.84
C GLY A 279 41.52 9.88 -2.95
N LYS A 280 40.73 9.84 -4.03
CA LYS A 280 39.57 10.72 -4.22
C LYS A 280 38.30 10.01 -3.79
N ILE A 281 37.32 10.77 -3.31
CA ILE A 281 35.99 10.23 -3.08
C ILE A 281 35.22 10.27 -4.40
N ALA A 282 34.68 9.13 -4.81
CA ALA A 282 33.79 9.00 -5.95
C ALA A 282 32.55 8.19 -5.59
N GLU A 283 31.43 8.54 -6.20
CA GLU A 283 30.17 7.81 -6.03
C GLU A 283 30.25 6.44 -6.71
N ARG A 284 29.86 5.40 -5.99
CA ARG A 284 29.77 4.03 -6.50
C ARG A 284 28.35 3.51 -6.33
N GLU A 285 27.69 3.24 -7.46
CA GLU A 285 26.38 2.56 -7.47
C GLU A 285 26.53 1.13 -6.92
N LEU A 286 25.70 0.79 -5.94
CA LEU A 286 25.54 -0.56 -5.40
C LEU A 286 24.52 -1.36 -6.23
N GLY A 287 23.47 -0.69 -6.71
CA GLY A 287 22.49 -1.28 -7.60
C GLY A 287 21.30 -0.37 -7.87
N ARG A 288 20.43 -0.82 -8.75
CA ARG A 288 19.28 -0.04 -9.23
C ARG A 288 18.03 -0.89 -9.28
N VAL A 289 16.93 -0.29 -8.85
CA VAL A 289 15.59 -0.89 -8.88
C VAL A 289 14.67 -0.01 -9.71
N THR A 290 13.72 -0.63 -10.41
CA THR A 290 12.79 0.08 -11.28
C THR A 290 11.37 -0.39 -11.01
N HIS A 291 10.50 0.57 -10.72
CA HIS A 291 9.07 0.36 -10.52
C HIS A 291 8.30 0.72 -11.80
N ARG A 292 7.39 -0.15 -12.23
CA ARG A 292 6.46 0.11 -13.33
C ARG A 292 5.03 0.16 -12.82
N GLU A 293 4.20 0.93 -13.51
CA GLU A 293 2.77 0.98 -13.18
C GLU A 293 2.12 -0.39 -13.35
N GLY A 294 1.36 -0.79 -12.34
CA GLY A 294 0.72 -2.09 -12.27
C GLY A 294 1.54 -3.14 -11.51
N ASP A 295 2.79 -2.86 -11.13
CA ASP A 295 3.59 -3.75 -10.29
C ASP A 295 3.00 -3.82 -8.86
N GLY A 296 2.33 -2.74 -8.40
CA GLY A 296 1.75 -2.67 -7.07
C GLY A 296 2.75 -2.22 -6.00
N TRP A 297 2.71 -2.82 -4.81
CA TRP A 297 3.72 -2.58 -3.76
C TRP A 297 4.71 -3.74 -3.78
N THR A 298 5.89 -3.51 -4.36
CA THR A 298 6.81 -4.59 -4.76
C THR A 298 8.11 -4.52 -3.98
N GLY A 299 8.58 -5.69 -3.54
CA GLY A 299 9.85 -5.83 -2.83
C GLY A 299 11.06 -5.78 -3.77
N PHE A 300 12.18 -5.31 -3.26
CA PHE A 300 13.47 -5.31 -3.93
C PHE A 300 14.61 -5.65 -2.99
N ARG A 301 15.74 -6.06 -3.58
CA ARG A 301 16.98 -6.37 -2.86
C ARG A 301 18.19 -5.92 -3.66
N VAL A 302 19.09 -5.19 -3.01
CA VAL A 302 20.38 -4.76 -3.56
C VAL A 302 21.49 -5.29 -2.65
N GLU A 303 22.35 -6.16 -3.18
CA GLU A 303 23.45 -6.72 -2.41
C GLU A 303 24.51 -5.65 -2.10
N VAL A 304 25.03 -5.68 -0.88
CA VAL A 304 26.08 -4.78 -0.42
C VAL A 304 27.43 -5.51 -0.50
N PRO A 305 28.48 -4.88 -1.06
CA PRO A 305 29.80 -5.47 -1.11
C PRO A 305 30.31 -5.90 0.28
N PRO A 306 30.94 -7.09 0.42
CA PRO A 306 31.41 -7.60 1.72
C PRO A 306 32.31 -6.63 2.51
N ALA A 307 33.05 -5.77 1.81
CA ALA A 307 33.94 -4.76 2.42
C ALA A 307 33.19 -3.67 3.20
N LEU A 308 31.90 -3.45 2.93
CA LEU A 308 31.07 -2.47 3.63
C LEU A 308 30.27 -3.08 4.78
N VAL A 309 30.10 -4.40 4.83
CA VAL A 309 29.23 -5.05 5.83
C VAL A 309 29.73 -4.77 7.25
N GLY A 310 28.85 -4.24 8.10
CA GLY A 310 29.13 -3.83 9.48
C GLY A 310 29.77 -2.44 9.60
N GLN A 311 30.13 -1.79 8.50
CA GLN A 311 30.67 -0.43 8.50
C GLN A 311 29.55 0.61 8.56
N LYS A 312 29.91 1.82 8.98
CA LYS A 312 29.07 3.01 8.83
C LYS A 312 29.55 3.88 7.67
N GLY A 313 28.61 4.49 6.96
CA GLY A 313 28.92 5.48 5.94
C GLY A 313 27.67 6.06 5.30
N ASP A 314 27.89 6.98 4.37
CA ASP A 314 26.81 7.65 3.67
C ASP A 314 26.26 6.76 2.55
N LEU A 315 24.95 6.58 2.54
CA LEU A 315 24.20 5.92 1.48
C LEU A 315 23.40 6.98 0.74
N PHE A 316 23.51 7.05 -0.59
CA PHE A 316 22.61 7.85 -1.40
C PHE A 316 21.61 6.99 -2.17
N ALA A 317 20.43 7.54 -2.39
CA ALA A 317 19.41 7.00 -3.28
C ALA A 317 18.96 8.08 -4.26
N ASP A 318 19.19 7.85 -5.55
CA ASP A 318 18.79 8.73 -6.64
C ASP A 318 17.51 8.24 -7.28
N VAL A 319 16.44 9.02 -7.14
CA VAL A 319 15.12 8.73 -7.69
C VAL A 319 14.91 9.50 -8.99
N THR A 320 14.72 8.79 -10.10
CA THR A 320 14.58 9.37 -11.43
C THR A 320 13.37 8.83 -12.18
N THR A 321 12.87 9.63 -13.13
CA THR A 321 11.92 9.17 -14.15
C THR A 321 12.11 10.00 -15.43
N ALA A 322 11.97 9.38 -16.59
CA ALA A 322 12.07 10.08 -17.88
C ALA A 322 10.87 10.99 -18.18
N GLY A 323 9.73 10.76 -17.51
CA GLY A 323 8.48 11.47 -17.72
C GLY A 323 8.22 12.58 -16.71
N ALA A 324 6.94 12.91 -16.53
CA ALA A 324 6.48 13.81 -15.48
C ALA A 324 6.68 13.20 -14.08
N SER A 325 6.75 14.07 -13.07
CA SER A 325 6.83 13.67 -11.66
C SER A 325 5.71 12.68 -11.29
N ARG A 326 6.03 11.75 -10.39
CA ARG A 326 5.15 10.65 -9.98
C ARG A 326 5.07 10.60 -8.47
N TYR A 327 3.92 10.22 -7.93
CA TYR A 327 3.73 9.94 -6.50
C TYR A 327 4.38 8.62 -6.11
N TYR A 328 5.71 8.61 -6.11
CA TYR A 328 6.56 7.48 -5.77
C TYR A 328 6.91 7.47 -4.30
N CYS A 329 6.94 6.27 -3.73
CA CYS A 329 7.29 6.05 -2.34
C CYS A 329 8.10 4.76 -2.23
N PHE A 330 9.08 4.74 -1.33
CA PHE A 330 9.81 3.52 -0.99
C PHE A 330 10.17 3.47 0.49
N GLU A 331 10.37 2.28 1.01
CA GLU A 331 11.01 2.04 2.29
C GLU A 331 12.18 1.09 2.07
N ALA A 332 13.22 1.21 2.88
CA ALA A 332 14.36 0.32 2.81
C ALA A 332 15.03 0.19 4.17
N THR A 333 15.60 -0.98 4.38
CA THR A 333 16.35 -1.40 5.56
C THR A 333 17.64 -2.04 5.12
N THR A 334 18.68 -1.97 5.94
CA THR A 334 19.89 -2.78 5.78
C THR A 334 19.76 -4.06 6.61
N ARG A 335 20.20 -5.20 6.08
CA ARG A 335 20.09 -6.54 6.70
C ARG A 335 21.33 -7.37 6.49
#